data_AF-A0A0R2KGI4-F1
#
_entry.id   AF-A0A0R2KGI4-F1
#
_cell.length_a   1.000
_cell.length_b   1.000
_cell.length_c   1.000
_cell.angle_alpha   90.00
_cell.angle_beta   90.00
_cell.angle_gamma   90.00
#
_symmetry.space_group_name_H-M   'P 1'
#
loop_
_entity.id
_entity.type
_entity.pdbx_description
1 polymer ?
#
loop_
_entity_poly.entity_id
_entity_poly.type
_entity_poly.pdbx_seq_one_letter_code
_entity_poly.pdbx_strand_id
1 'polypeptide(L)' 'MFFNKKKHKLRKKYDEQLLKDIDQAKVQWDNAKKTEMNVYEIDDELIAETQLAKAKYHFLYLEAKKRKLRGRMQSSIISR' A
#
# COMPACT_ATOMS: atom_id res chain seq x y z
N MET A 1 3.92 -25.74 24.87
CA MET A 1 2.94 -24.73 24.39
C MET A 1 3.49 -23.28 24.26
N PHE A 2 4.81 -23.03 24.32
CA PHE A 2 5.41 -21.68 24.26
C PHE A 2 5.74 -21.17 22.85
N PHE A 3 6.04 -22.06 21.89
CA PHE A 3 6.41 -21.69 20.52
C PHE A 3 5.28 -21.06 19.72
N ASN A 4 4.02 -21.47 19.95
CA ASN A 4 2.86 -20.94 19.22
C ASN A 4 2.56 -19.48 19.58
N LYS A 5 2.84 -19.05 20.83
CA LYS A 5 2.67 -17.65 21.26
C LYS A 5 3.66 -16.72 20.56
N LYS A 6 4.93 -17.14 20.41
CA LYS A 6 5.95 -16.37 19.67
C LYS A 6 5.58 -16.24 18.18
N LYS A 7 5.12 -17.32 17.55
CA LYS A 7 4.65 -17.33 16.15
C LYS A 7 3.47 -16.37 15.95
N HIS A 8 2.48 -16.36 16.86
CA HIS A 8 1.34 -15.44 16.77
C HIS A 8 1.77 -13.97 16.91
N LYS A 9 2.65 -13.66 17.86
CA LYS A 9 3.20 -12.30 18.02
C LYS A 9 3.96 -11.84 16.78
N LEU A 10 4.76 -12.73 16.19
CA LEU A 10 5.52 -12.42 14.98
C LEU A 10 4.60 -12.14 13.79
N ARG A 11 3.58 -12.98 13.56
CA ARG A 11 2.56 -12.75 12.52
C ARG A 11 1.89 -11.40 12.69
N LYS A 12 1.44 -11.07 13.90
CA LYS A 12 0.82 -9.77 14.20
C LYS A 12 1.73 -8.60 13.85
N LYS A 13 3.03 -8.67 14.20
CA LYS A 13 4.01 -7.62 13.87
C LYS A 13 4.16 -7.43 12.36
N TYR A 14 4.23 -8.52 11.59
CA TYR A 14 4.31 -8.45 10.13
C TYR A 14 3.01 -7.97 9.48
N ASP A 15 1.85 -8.31 10.04
CA ASP A 15 0.57 -7.82 9.56
C ASP A 15 0.43 -6.31 9.82
N GLU A 16 0.90 -5.81 10.97
CA GLU A 16 1.00 -4.38 11.26
C GLU A 16 1.98 -3.66 10.32
N GLN A 17 3.11 -4.28 9.98
CA GLN A 17 4.05 -3.72 9.01
C GLN A 17 3.44 -3.66 7.61
N LEU A 18 2.77 -4.73 7.17
CA LEU A 18 2.11 -4.78 5.86
C LEU A 18 1.07 -3.66 5.73
N LEU A 19 0.30 -3.37 6.78
CA LEU A 19 -0.65 -2.26 6.76
C LEU A 19 0.05 -0.90 6.58
N LYS A 20 1.17 -0.67 7.27
CA LYS A 20 1.97 0.56 7.09
C LYS A 20 2.55 0.67 5.67
N ASP A 21 3.05 -0.42 5.13
CA ASP A 21 3.60 -0.46 3.77
C ASP A 21 2.53 -0.18 2.72
N ILE A 22 1.29 -0.67 2.93
CA ILE A 22 0.12 -0.35 2.08
C ILE A 22 -0.20 1.14 2.12
N ASP A 23 -0.26 1.74 3.33
CA ASP A 23 -0.54 3.17 3.48
C ASP A 23 0.52 4.02 2.77
N GLN A 24 1.80 3.68 2.94
CA GLN A 24 2.90 4.36 2.25
C GLN A 24 2.82 4.21 0.73
N ALA A 25 2.59 2.99 0.24
CA ALA A 25 2.47 2.73 -1.20
C ALA A 25 1.28 3.49 -1.81
N LYS A 26 0.19 3.64 -1.05
CA LYS A 26 -0.96 4.45 -1.47
C LYS A 26 -0.59 5.92 -1.61
N VAL A 27 0.07 6.50 -0.61
CA VAL A 27 0.52 7.91 -0.66
C VAL A 27 1.47 8.12 -1.85
N GLN A 28 2.39 7.19 -2.10
CA GLN A 28 3.29 7.27 -3.25
C GLN A 28 2.53 7.25 -4.57
N TRP A 29 1.55 6.35 -4.72
CA TRP A 29 0.73 6.31 -5.93
C TRP A 29 -0.12 7.57 -6.10
N ASP A 30 -0.75 8.06 -5.03
CA ASP A 30 -1.56 9.28 -5.06
C ASP A 30 -0.70 10.50 -5.43
N ASN A 31 0.56 10.56 -4.97
CA ASN A 31 1.52 11.60 -5.35
C ASN A 31 1.96 11.47 -6.81
N ALA A 32 2.36 10.28 -7.27
CA ALA A 32 2.76 10.05 -8.66
C ALA A 32 1.64 10.44 -9.64
N LYS A 33 0.39 10.06 -9.31
CA LYS A 33 -0.79 10.45 -10.09
C LYS A 33 -1.01 11.96 -10.11
N LYS A 34 -0.82 12.66 -8.98
CA LYS A 34 -0.91 14.13 -8.93
C LYS A 34 0.17 14.79 -9.77
N THR A 35 1.39 14.26 -9.75
CA THR A 35 2.49 14.74 -10.59
C THR A 35 2.13 14.59 -12.06
N GLU A 36 1.71 13.39 -12.49
CA GLU A 36 1.29 13.12 -13.86
C GLU A 36 0.18 14.06 -14.35
N MET A 37 -0.78 14.41 -13.48
CA MET A 37 -1.87 15.33 -13.82
C MET A 37 -1.46 16.81 -13.90
N ASN A 38 -0.36 17.21 -13.22
CA ASN A 38 0.05 18.61 -13.10
C ASN A 38 1.19 18.99 -14.06
N VAL A 39 1.80 18.01 -14.73
CA VAL A 39 2.90 18.23 -15.68
C VAL A 39 2.34 18.58 -17.06
N TYR A 40 2.97 19.55 -17.73
CA TYR A 40 2.54 20.05 -19.05
C TYR A 40 2.88 19.08 -20.19
N GLU A 41 4.00 18.36 -20.09
CA GLU A 41 4.42 17.32 -21.03
C GLU A 41 4.54 15.98 -20.28
N ILE A 42 3.55 15.11 -20.48
CA ILE A 42 3.61 13.74 -19.94
C ILE A 42 4.52 12.93 -20.87
N ASP A 43 5.58 12.33 -20.32
CA ASP A 43 6.41 11.37 -21.01
C ASP A 43 6.12 9.92 -20.57
N ASP A 44 6.63 8.96 -21.35
CA ASP A 44 6.41 7.54 -21.11
C ASP A 44 7.03 7.07 -19.78
N GLU A 45 8.08 7.74 -19.31
CA GLU A 45 8.75 7.43 -18.05
C GLU A 45 7.85 7.77 -16.87
N LEU A 46 7.24 8.97 -16.85
CA LEU A 46 6.30 9.40 -15.82
C LEU A 46 5.07 8.48 -15.77
N ILE A 47 4.55 8.07 -16.92
CA ILE A 47 3.45 7.09 -16.99
C ILE A 47 3.89 5.75 -16.38
N ALA A 48 5.07 5.26 -16.73
CA ALA A 48 5.61 4.01 -16.21
C ALA A 48 5.81 4.07 -14.69
N GLU A 49 6.30 5.19 -14.15
CA GLU A 49 6.44 5.41 -12.72
C GLU A 49 5.10 5.36 -11.98
N THR A 50 4.07 6.05 -12.49
CA THR A 50 2.72 6.00 -11.90
C THR A 50 2.16 4.57 -11.93
N GLN A 51 2.33 3.87 -13.05
CA GLN A 51 1.88 2.48 -13.19
C GLN A 51 2.61 1.55 -12.22
N LEU A 52 3.92 1.73 -12.05
CA LEU A 52 4.72 0.96 -11.09
C LEU A 52 4.26 1.22 -9.66
N ALA A 53 4.02 2.48 -9.28
CA ALA A 53 3.51 2.83 -7.95
C ALA A 53 2.14 2.19 -7.70
N LYS A 54 1.24 2.22 -8.70
CA LYS A 54 -0.07 1.55 -8.66
C LYS A 54 0.08 0.04 -8.48
N ALA A 55 0.97 -0.61 -9.23
CA ALA A 55 1.20 -2.05 -9.15
C ALA A 55 1.71 -2.47 -7.76
N LYS A 56 2.63 -1.71 -7.16
CA LYS A 56 3.13 -1.93 -5.79
C LYS A 56 2.01 -1.86 -4.76
N TYR A 57 1.20 -0.80 -4.81
CA TYR A 57 0.04 -0.67 -3.92
C TYR A 57 -0.94 -1.85 -4.08
N HIS A 58 -1.28 -2.21 -5.32
CA HIS A 58 -2.24 -3.27 -5.58
C HIS A 58 -1.76 -4.63 -5.11
N PHE A 59 -0.48 -4.94 -5.31
CA PHE A 59 0.14 -6.18 -4.84
C PHE A 59 0.01 -6.33 -3.31
N LEU A 60 0.37 -5.29 -2.56
CA LEU A 60 0.29 -5.29 -1.10
C LEU A 60 -1.17 -5.38 -0.62
N TYR A 61 -2.08 -4.67 -1.28
CA TYR A 61 -3.52 -4.73 -0.99
C TYR A 61 -4.09 -6.14 -1.17
N LEU A 62 -3.75 -6.83 -2.26
CA LEU A 62 -4.17 -8.21 -2.51
C LEU A 62 -3.64 -9.16 -1.43
N GLU A 63 -2.40 -8.96 -0.98
CA GLU A 63 -1.81 -9.75 0.09
C GLU A 63 -2.54 -9.55 1.44
N ALA A 64 -2.87 -8.29 1.79
CA ALA A 64 -3.68 -8.02 2.98
C ALA A 64 -5.08 -8.65 2.89
N LYS A 65 -5.70 -8.63 1.70
CA LYS A 65 -6.98 -9.29 1.45
C LYS A 65 -6.89 -10.80 1.63
N LYS A 66 -5.86 -11.46 1.10
CA LYS A 66 -5.60 -12.90 1.29
C LYS A 66 -5.44 -13.26 2.77
N ARG A 67 -4.74 -12.42 3.53
CA ARG A 67 -4.54 -12.58 4.99
C ARG A 67 -5.76 -12.23 5.83
N LYS A 68 -6.85 -11.74 5.22
CA LYS A 68 -8.08 -11.28 5.87
C LYS A 68 -7.78 -10.24 6.97
N LEU A 69 -6.80 -9.38 6.73
CA LEU A 69 -6.43 -8.33 7.71
C LEU A 69 -7.60 -7.36 7.85
N ARG A 70 -8.28 -7.43 9.00
CA ARG A 70 -9.28 -6.46 9.43
C ARG A 70 -8.56 -5.36 10.20
N GLY A 71 -7.80 -4.56 9.47
CA GLY A 71 -7.09 -3.39 9.98
C GLY A 71 -7.76 -2.11 9.49
N ARG A 72 -7.53 -1.02 10.20
CA ARG A 72 -7.94 0.35 9.88
C ARG A 72 -7.24 0.80 8.59
N MET A 73 -7.55 0.18 7.44
CA MET A 73 -7.23 0.77 6.14
C MET A 73 -8.05 2.04 6.11
N GLN A 74 -7.39 3.13 6.48
CA GLN A 74 -8.09 4.31 6.89
C GLN A 74 -8.96 4.76 5.73
N SER A 75 -10.23 4.97 6.06
CA SER A 75 -11.17 5.83 5.36
C SER A 75 -10.67 7.28 5.14
N SER A 76 -9.39 7.57 5.42
CA SER A 76 -8.79 8.90 5.45
C SER A 76 -8.21 9.37 4.11
N ILE A 77 -8.46 8.65 3.02
CA ILE A 77 -8.20 9.15 1.66
C ILE A 77 -9.45 8.97 0.79
N ILE A 78 -10.62 9.28 1.37
CA ILE A 78 -11.70 9.90 0.61
C ILE A 78 -11.49 11.40 0.84
N SER A 79 -10.60 12.00 0.05
CA SER A 79 -10.66 13.45 -0.09
C SER A 79 -11.99 13.75 -0.76
N ARG A 80 -12.80 14.54 -0.07
CA ARG A 80 -14.04 15.13 -0.54
C ARG A 80 -13.83 15.94 -1.82
#